data_AF-A0A553FLI2-F1
#
_entry.id   AF-A0A553FLI2-F1
#
_cell.length_a   1.000
_cell.length_b   1.000
_cell.length_c   1.000
_cell.angle_alpha   90.00
_cell.angle_beta   90.00
_cell.angle_gamma   90.00
#
_symmetry.space_group_name_H-M   'P 1'
#
loop_
_entity.id
_entity.type
_entity.pdbx_description
1 polymer ?
#
loop_
_entity_poly.entity_id
_entity_poly.type
_entity_poly.pdbx_seq_one_letter_code
_entity_poly.pdbx_strand_id
1 'polypeptide(L)'
;MTTATKGHINEAAIADLTLLSQRPEFKKLLYVPQINWVIALSCISALIAWAGLSYFWLQGDISAVWVTILSTYTFFIFILTVHEASHLIMSRNSTFNDWFTNILTFIPYPHMPIAVFRHQHLTHHRDTCGEEDPDEYLYHGNALVRTFKVFTQDLYWNYWSFKNRKGTSNNTHLVNVIGFTSYMVILAVGFSSSYWYEFTMLYFIPQRIGVAVAIYMFAYVQHPSDKCEVKESSPFKTTSVIRGFDSAFAKVYFGQNRHLIHHLYPSMPIYRNWQAWQLGKDVFERQELVNIGIDAESYTEKNATKITEYLTQQDKLAVTITAIATVANGIKSYTLSPINADAKLPKFTPGAHIDVEIKPGLIRQYSLCNAPSNSDEYVIAVQKEENGRGGSKQLHQQFSIGDTVIISKPRNLFALKPANKVVLFAGGIGITPMLSMAWQLHQSNTEFEFHYCVATQSKWAFRDQWQQLPFAESIKVYIDDEDSANIDAEQVLLANKQADVYVCGPAGFMNYIERSVESASLNSKQFNKESFAGATVDKHAKPFQLSIKGRDQVFDIPADKSIVQVLKEHEIFIPVSCENGVCGTCKCKVTQGEVDHKDIVLNDNEHQKQRLFTPCITRAKSEYLEISL
;
A
#
# COMPACT_ATOMS: atom_id res chain seq x y z
N MET A 1 27.07 -33.20 10.94
CA MET A 1 27.00 -32.44 9.67
C MET A 1 25.63 -32.69 9.06
N THR A 2 24.63 -31.99 9.57
CA THR A 2 23.28 -31.92 9.00
C THR A 2 23.20 -30.60 8.25
N THR A 3 23.06 -30.71 6.94
CA THR A 3 22.93 -29.60 5.99
C THR A 3 21.74 -28.73 6.39
N ALA A 4 22.02 -27.57 6.97
CA ALA A 4 21.06 -26.49 7.14
C ALA A 4 20.59 -26.05 5.75
N THR A 5 19.34 -26.35 5.44
CA THR A 5 18.61 -25.75 4.31
C THR A 5 18.62 -24.24 4.50
N LYS A 6 19.30 -23.52 3.60
CA LYS A 6 19.24 -22.06 3.50
C LYS A 6 17.77 -21.64 3.47
N GLY A 7 17.36 -20.84 4.46
CA GLY A 7 15.98 -20.42 4.65
C GLY A 7 15.45 -19.68 3.43
N HIS A 8 14.44 -20.26 2.78
CA HIS A 8 13.58 -19.52 1.87
C HIS A 8 12.89 -18.43 2.69
N ILE A 9 13.15 -17.16 2.36
CA ILE A 9 12.37 -16.03 2.88
C ILE A 9 10.90 -16.34 2.58
N ASN A 10 10.03 -16.31 3.59
CA ASN A 10 8.62 -16.69 3.46
C ASN A 10 7.89 -15.77 2.45
N GLU A 11 7.88 -16.18 1.18
CA GLU A 11 7.30 -15.44 0.05
C GLU A 11 5.81 -15.13 0.26
N ALA A 12 5.10 -16.02 0.95
CA ALA A 12 3.70 -15.83 1.29
C ALA A 12 3.50 -14.65 2.26
N ALA A 13 4.41 -14.47 3.22
CA ALA A 13 4.39 -13.33 4.13
C ALA A 13 4.62 -12.01 3.39
N ILE A 14 5.58 -11.97 2.47
CA ILE A 14 5.86 -10.78 1.65
C ILE A 14 4.67 -10.44 0.76
N ALA A 15 4.06 -11.45 0.12
CA ALA A 15 2.88 -11.25 -0.71
C ALA A 15 1.71 -10.69 0.11
N ASP A 16 1.43 -11.24 1.28
CA ASP A 16 0.37 -10.79 2.19
C ASP A 16 0.57 -9.34 2.65
N LEU A 17 1.79 -8.99 3.07
CA LEU A 17 2.16 -7.63 3.49
C LEU A 17 2.12 -6.64 2.32
N THR A 18 2.48 -7.09 1.12
CA THR A 18 2.37 -6.29 -0.11
C THR A 18 0.90 -6.03 -0.43
N LEU A 19 0.03 -7.04 -0.39
CA LEU A 19 -1.40 -6.90 -0.59
C LEU A 19 -2.04 -5.99 0.46
N LEU A 20 -1.59 -6.06 1.71
CA LEU A 20 -2.03 -5.17 2.77
C LEU A 20 -1.79 -3.69 2.41
N SER A 21 -0.59 -3.36 1.93
CA SER A 21 -0.22 -1.99 1.51
C SER A 21 -1.07 -1.45 0.36
N GLN A 22 -1.67 -2.34 -0.43
CA GLN A 22 -2.52 -2.00 -1.58
C GLN A 22 -3.98 -1.74 -1.17
N ARG A 23 -4.40 -2.14 0.04
CA ARG A 23 -5.75 -1.85 0.54
C ARG A 23 -5.97 -0.33 0.54
N PRO A 24 -7.08 0.19 0.00
CA PRO A 24 -7.30 1.64 -0.12
C PRO A 24 -7.14 2.40 1.21
N GLU A 25 -7.71 1.87 2.29
CA GLU A 25 -7.61 2.43 3.64
C GLU A 25 -6.17 2.41 4.17
N PHE A 26 -5.42 1.33 3.95
CA PHE A 26 -4.03 1.22 4.40
C PHE A 26 -3.09 2.13 3.59
N LYS A 27 -3.30 2.21 2.26
CA LYS A 27 -2.53 3.07 1.36
C LYS A 27 -2.61 4.55 1.75
N LYS A 28 -3.76 5.02 2.26
CA LYS A 28 -3.91 6.38 2.79
C LYS A 28 -2.96 6.65 3.97
N LEU A 29 -2.70 5.64 4.81
CA LEU A 29 -1.80 5.79 5.96
C LEU A 29 -0.35 5.97 5.54
N LEU A 30 0.07 5.35 4.44
CA LEU A 30 1.43 5.41 3.90
C LEU A 30 1.78 6.78 3.29
N TYR A 31 0.81 7.68 3.10
CA TYR A 31 1.06 9.00 2.52
C TYR A 31 1.86 9.90 3.47
N VAL A 32 3.06 10.31 3.04
CA VAL A 32 3.87 11.35 3.72
C VAL A 32 3.53 12.72 3.13
N PRO A 33 3.05 13.71 3.90
CA PRO A 33 2.82 15.07 3.38
C PRO A 33 4.13 15.78 2.99
N GLN A 34 4.07 16.92 2.28
CA GLN A 34 5.29 17.69 1.95
C GLN A 34 6.05 18.14 3.21
N ILE A 35 5.31 18.62 4.21
CA ILE A 35 5.79 18.88 5.57
C ILE A 35 4.81 18.19 6.51
N ASN A 36 5.31 17.35 7.41
CA ASN A 36 4.51 16.71 8.43
C ASN A 36 4.40 17.60 9.67
N TRP A 37 3.43 18.51 9.64
CA TRP A 37 3.21 19.48 10.70
C TRP A 37 2.94 18.85 12.07
N VAL A 38 2.41 17.63 12.14
CA VAL A 38 2.19 16.95 13.42
C VAL A 38 3.54 16.71 14.12
N ILE A 39 4.53 16.19 13.39
CA ILE A 39 5.86 15.89 13.94
C ILE A 39 6.63 17.20 14.17
N ALA A 40 6.58 18.13 13.21
CA ALA A 40 7.26 19.43 13.33
C ALA A 40 6.78 20.23 14.55
N LEU A 41 5.46 20.37 14.71
CA LEU A 41 4.86 21.08 15.84
C LEU A 41 5.06 20.32 17.15
N SER A 42 5.07 18.99 17.16
CA SER A 42 5.39 18.21 18.37
C SER A 42 6.81 18.51 18.87
N CYS A 43 7.80 18.57 17.97
CA CYS A 43 9.18 18.90 18.33
C CYS A 43 9.32 20.35 18.82
N ILE A 44 8.69 21.31 18.13
CA ILE A 44 8.70 22.72 18.56
C ILE A 44 8.01 22.87 19.93
N SER A 45 6.87 22.19 20.13
CA SER A 45 6.13 22.23 21.38
C SER A 45 6.93 21.62 22.53
N ALA A 46 7.67 20.53 22.29
CA ALA A 46 8.57 19.93 23.28
C ALA A 46 9.71 20.90 23.68
N LEU A 47 10.26 21.66 22.72
CA LEU A 47 11.27 22.68 23.01
C LEU A 47 10.71 23.84 23.84
N ILE A 48 9.56 24.38 23.46
CA ILE A 48 8.87 25.44 24.20
C ILE A 48 8.51 24.96 25.61
N ALA A 49 7.98 23.73 25.73
CA ALA A 49 7.63 23.14 27.01
C ALA A 49 8.87 22.95 27.90
N TRP A 50 9.98 22.45 27.35
CA TRP A 50 11.23 22.29 28.11
C TRP A 50 11.80 23.64 28.58
N ALA A 51 11.76 24.68 27.73
CA ALA A 51 12.17 26.03 28.10
C ALA A 51 11.26 26.61 29.21
N GLY A 52 9.94 26.41 29.10
CA GLY A 52 8.97 26.84 30.13
C GLY A 52 9.17 26.10 31.45
N LEU A 53 9.38 24.79 31.42
CA LEU A 53 9.69 23.98 32.60
C LEU A 53 10.99 24.43 33.27
N SER A 54 12.00 24.79 32.47
CA SER A 54 13.25 25.37 32.96
C SER A 54 13.00 26.70 33.69
N TYR A 55 12.19 27.58 33.11
CA TYR A 55 11.82 28.84 33.74
C TYR A 55 11.09 28.64 35.07
N PHE A 56 10.03 27.82 35.10
CA PHE A 56 9.26 27.58 36.33
C PHE A 56 10.08 26.88 37.42
N TRP A 57 11.02 26.00 37.05
CA TRP A 57 11.97 25.45 38.04
C TRP A 57 12.77 26.58 38.66
N LEU A 58 13.41 27.41 37.84
CA LEU A 58 14.29 28.46 38.33
C LEU A 58 13.57 29.48 39.24
N GLN A 59 12.25 29.64 39.10
CA GLN A 59 11.42 30.45 40.01
C GLN A 59 11.02 29.73 41.31
N GLY A 60 11.20 28.41 41.38
CA GLY A 60 10.78 27.57 42.50
C GLY A 60 9.32 27.11 42.43
N ASP A 61 8.64 27.30 41.29
CA ASP A 61 7.22 26.99 41.12
C ASP A 61 6.93 25.51 40.88
N ILE A 62 7.95 24.73 40.53
CA ILE A 62 7.84 23.28 40.27
C ILE A 62 8.89 22.50 41.06
N SER A 63 8.45 21.45 41.74
CA SER A 63 9.34 20.57 42.49
C SER A 63 10.25 19.78 41.55
N ALA A 64 11.47 19.49 41.99
CA ALA A 64 12.45 18.62 41.32
C ALA A 64 11.85 17.36 40.66
N VAL A 65 10.97 16.64 41.35
CA VAL A 65 10.34 15.41 40.83
C VAL A 65 9.54 15.69 39.55
N TRP A 66 8.65 16.67 39.58
CA TRP A 66 7.74 16.97 38.46
C TRP A 66 8.49 17.48 37.23
N VAL A 67 9.44 18.38 37.43
CA VAL A 67 10.21 18.92 36.32
C VAL A 67 11.15 17.88 35.70
N THR A 68 11.69 16.93 36.48
CA THR A 68 12.43 15.80 35.91
C THR A 68 11.51 14.91 35.08
N ILE A 69 10.31 14.56 35.57
CA ILE A 69 9.32 13.76 34.82
C ILE A 69 8.90 14.45 33.52
N LEU A 70 8.51 15.72 33.60
CA LEU A 70 8.02 16.47 32.43
C LEU A 70 9.13 16.75 31.42
N SER A 71 10.34 17.07 31.88
CA SER A 71 11.51 17.21 31.00
C SER A 71 11.86 15.86 30.36
N THR A 72 11.77 14.74 31.08
CA THR A 72 12.01 13.41 30.50
C THR A 72 11.09 13.17 29.32
N TYR A 73 9.84 13.58 29.44
CA TYR A 73 8.88 13.47 28.34
C TYR A 73 9.25 14.35 27.15
N THR A 74 9.71 15.59 27.33
CA THR A 74 10.17 16.42 26.19
C THR A 74 11.40 15.80 25.51
N PHE A 75 12.36 15.27 26.27
CA PHE A 75 13.51 14.53 25.77
C PHE A 75 13.13 13.27 24.99
N PHE A 76 12.09 12.56 25.41
CA PHE A 76 11.52 11.43 24.66
C PHE A 76 10.94 11.88 23.30
N ILE A 77 10.19 12.99 23.25
CA ILE A 77 9.64 13.54 21.99
C ILE A 77 10.75 13.97 21.01
N PHE A 78 11.86 14.51 21.51
CA PHE A 78 13.00 14.82 20.66
C PHE A 78 13.60 13.57 20.00
N ILE A 79 13.80 12.48 20.74
CA ILE A 79 14.29 11.21 20.17
C ILE A 79 13.32 10.69 19.12
N LEU A 80 12.01 10.74 19.42
CA LEU A 80 10.95 10.34 18.49
C LEU A 80 11.03 11.14 17.18
N THR A 81 11.34 12.43 17.28
CA THR A 81 11.49 13.30 16.11
C THR A 81 12.72 12.93 15.28
N VAL A 82 13.86 12.66 15.93
CA VAL A 82 15.07 12.16 15.24
C VAL A 82 14.78 10.84 14.54
N HIS A 83 14.07 9.93 15.22
CA HIS A 83 13.62 8.66 14.68
C HIS A 83 12.78 8.84 13.40
N GLU A 84 11.74 9.67 13.42
CA GLU A 84 10.91 9.89 12.23
C GLU A 84 11.64 10.61 11.09
N ALA A 85 12.48 11.58 11.42
CA ALA A 85 13.26 12.32 10.43
C ALA A 85 14.30 11.44 9.72
N SER A 86 14.72 10.33 10.34
CA SER A 86 15.63 9.37 9.72
C SER A 86 15.02 8.74 8.46
N HIS A 87 13.70 8.59 8.41
CA HIS A 87 12.94 8.07 7.27
C HIS A 87 12.38 9.14 6.33
N LEU A 88 12.81 10.40 6.48
CA LEU A 88 12.31 11.54 5.70
C LEU A 88 10.80 11.79 5.86
N ILE A 89 10.23 11.39 7.01
CA ILE A 89 8.81 11.56 7.30
C ILE A 89 8.48 13.01 7.68
N MET A 90 9.44 13.75 8.27
CA MET A 90 9.24 15.16 8.62
C MET A 90 9.01 16.02 7.38
N SER A 91 9.77 15.78 6.31
CA SER A 91 9.55 16.42 5.02
C SER A 91 10.09 15.59 3.86
N ARG A 92 9.36 15.61 2.73
CA ARG A 92 9.84 15.06 1.46
C ARG A 92 11.08 15.78 0.93
N ASN A 93 11.33 17.02 1.37
CA ASN A 93 12.57 17.72 1.09
C ASN A 93 13.61 17.29 2.14
N SER A 94 14.52 16.42 1.73
CA SER A 94 15.59 15.88 2.58
C SER A 94 16.50 16.96 3.18
N THR A 95 16.75 18.05 2.46
CA THR A 95 17.61 19.14 2.96
C THR A 95 16.92 19.87 4.11
N PHE A 96 15.63 20.18 3.94
CA PHE A 96 14.84 20.82 4.98
C PHE A 96 14.66 19.89 6.19
N ASN A 97 14.33 18.61 5.94
CA ASN A 97 14.24 17.58 6.97
C ASN A 97 15.51 17.55 7.85
N ASP A 98 16.68 17.49 7.22
CA ASP A 98 17.94 17.34 7.94
C ASP A 98 18.36 18.61 8.67
N TRP A 99 18.22 19.76 8.01
CA TRP A 99 18.51 21.06 8.61
C TRP A 99 17.62 21.33 9.83
N PHE A 100 16.31 21.13 9.69
CA PHE A 100 15.34 21.40 10.73
C PHE A 100 15.54 20.48 11.93
N THR A 101 15.70 19.17 11.70
CA THR A 101 15.94 18.21 12.78
C THR A 101 17.25 18.51 13.49
N ASN A 102 18.36 18.69 12.78
CA ASN A 102 19.64 18.99 13.43
C ASN A 102 19.57 20.25 14.29
N ILE A 103 18.91 21.33 13.83
CA ILE A 103 18.77 22.55 14.64
C ILE A 103 17.98 22.30 15.91
N LEU A 104 16.80 21.68 15.81
CA LEU A 104 15.93 21.50 16.98
C LEU A 104 16.46 20.45 17.95
N THR A 105 17.23 19.48 17.47
CA THR A 105 17.74 18.38 18.30
C THR A 105 19.20 18.56 18.72
N PHE A 106 19.88 19.61 18.25
CA PHE A 106 21.27 19.88 18.64
C PHE A 106 21.42 20.10 20.15
N ILE A 107 20.51 20.84 20.77
CA ILE A 107 20.55 21.06 22.22
C ILE A 107 20.30 19.76 22.98
N PRO A 108 19.20 19.02 22.74
CA PRO A 108 18.94 17.81 23.52
C PRO A 108 19.85 16.62 23.17
N TYR A 109 20.34 16.50 21.93
CA TYR A 109 21.12 15.37 21.43
C TYR A 109 22.18 15.76 20.38
N PRO A 110 23.21 16.54 20.75
CA PRO A 110 24.23 17.00 19.80
C PRO A 110 25.07 15.84 19.22
N HIS A 111 25.21 14.74 19.97
CA HIS A 111 25.90 13.51 19.56
C HIS A 111 25.06 12.57 18.70
N MET A 112 23.84 12.96 18.29
CA MET A 112 23.03 12.22 17.32
C MET A 112 22.65 13.06 16.10
N PRO A 113 23.62 13.51 15.28
CA PRO A 113 23.31 14.18 14.02
C PRO A 113 22.46 13.28 13.11
N ILE A 114 21.45 13.85 12.47
CA ILE A 114 20.44 13.07 11.74
C ILE A 114 21.03 12.18 10.64
N ALA A 115 22.10 12.61 9.98
CA ALA A 115 22.74 11.82 8.93
C ALA A 115 23.43 10.56 9.47
N VAL A 116 24.01 10.64 10.67
CA VAL A 116 24.65 9.50 11.36
C VAL A 116 23.57 8.57 11.89
N PHE A 117 22.59 9.13 12.60
CA PHE A 117 21.48 8.37 13.16
C PHE A 117 20.68 7.65 12.07
N ARG A 118 20.43 8.30 10.93
CA ARG A 118 19.79 7.67 9.77
C ARG A 118 20.58 6.46 9.26
N HIS A 119 21.90 6.56 9.18
CA HIS A 119 22.72 5.43 8.75
C HIS A 119 22.63 4.26 9.73
N GLN A 120 22.72 4.53 11.03
CA GLN A 120 22.56 3.52 12.08
C GLN A 120 21.18 2.88 11.99
N HIS A 121 20.12 3.69 12.00
CA HIS A 121 18.75 3.20 12.01
C HIS A 121 18.38 2.40 10.75
N LEU A 122 18.81 2.83 9.56
CA LEU A 122 18.58 2.06 8.34
C LEU A 122 19.42 0.78 8.29
N THR A 123 20.60 0.76 8.93
CA THR A 123 21.39 -0.47 9.11
C THR A 123 20.67 -1.43 10.05
N HIS A 124 20.09 -0.91 11.15
CA HIS A 124 19.23 -1.70 12.03
C HIS A 124 18.02 -2.28 11.28
N HIS A 125 17.31 -1.51 10.44
CA HIS A 125 16.20 -2.03 9.62
C HIS A 125 16.62 -3.17 8.68
N ARG A 126 17.80 -3.04 8.08
CA ARG A 126 18.36 -4.03 7.16
C ARG A 126 18.82 -5.29 7.88
N ASP A 127 19.52 -5.11 8.99
CA ASP A 127 20.28 -6.17 9.64
C ASP A 127 19.81 -6.47 11.07
N THR A 128 18.57 -6.11 11.43
CA THR A 128 17.98 -6.36 12.76
C THR A 128 18.37 -7.75 13.27
N CYS A 129 18.90 -7.85 14.49
CA CYS A 129 19.38 -9.12 15.07
C CYS A 129 20.62 -9.75 14.39
N GLY A 130 21.39 -8.99 13.61
CA GLY A 130 22.63 -9.43 12.95
C GLY A 130 23.91 -8.87 13.56
N GLU A 131 25.04 -9.32 13.02
CA GLU A 131 26.37 -8.84 13.46
C GLU A 131 26.65 -7.38 13.07
N GLU A 132 26.01 -6.87 12.00
CA GLU A 132 26.12 -5.46 11.61
C GLU A 132 25.05 -4.58 12.26
N ASP A 133 24.14 -5.14 13.06
CA ASP A 133 23.11 -4.37 13.75
C ASP A 133 23.75 -3.43 14.79
N PRO A 134 23.56 -2.10 14.71
CA PRO A 134 24.04 -1.19 15.74
C PRO A 134 23.37 -1.42 17.12
N ASP A 135 22.27 -2.16 17.18
CA ASP A 135 21.59 -2.55 18.41
C ASP A 135 22.06 -3.87 19.02
N GLU A 136 23.01 -4.56 18.37
CA GLU A 136 23.56 -5.83 18.83
C GLU A 136 24.08 -5.78 20.28
N TYR A 137 24.61 -4.63 20.70
CA TYR A 137 25.08 -4.39 22.07
C TYR A 137 24.01 -4.66 23.12
N LEU A 138 22.73 -4.42 22.80
CA LEU A 138 21.60 -4.61 23.73
C LEU A 138 21.23 -6.08 23.92
N TYR A 139 21.57 -6.96 22.98
CA TYR A 139 21.15 -8.36 23.01
C TYR A 139 21.98 -9.20 24.00
N HIS A 140 23.22 -8.78 24.27
CA HIS A 140 24.17 -9.54 25.10
C HIS A 140 24.11 -9.22 26.59
N GLY A 141 24.31 -10.26 27.41
CA GLY A 141 24.41 -10.17 28.87
C GLY A 141 23.14 -10.59 29.59
N ASN A 142 23.21 -10.69 30.93
CA ASN A 142 22.04 -11.01 31.75
C ASN A 142 21.04 -9.83 31.81
N ALA A 143 19.82 -10.07 32.31
CA ALA A 143 18.75 -9.07 32.34
C ALA A 143 19.19 -7.76 33.04
N LEU A 144 19.91 -7.85 34.15
CA LEU A 144 20.40 -6.69 34.89
C LEU A 144 21.38 -5.85 34.06
N VAL A 145 22.35 -6.50 33.41
CA VAL A 145 23.31 -5.82 32.52
C VAL A 145 22.57 -5.11 31.38
N ARG A 146 21.61 -5.79 30.74
CA ARG A 146 20.84 -5.20 29.63
C ARG A 146 19.99 -4.00 30.08
N THR A 147 19.44 -4.03 31.30
CA THR A 147 18.74 -2.88 31.89
C THR A 147 19.63 -1.66 32.08
N PHE A 148 20.94 -1.82 32.36
CA PHE A 148 21.85 -0.68 32.41
C PHE A 148 22.31 -0.22 31.03
N LYS A 149 22.43 -1.14 30.07
CA LYS A 149 22.86 -0.82 28.71
C LYS A 149 21.96 0.20 28.01
N VAL A 150 20.64 0.19 28.26
CA VAL A 150 19.72 1.16 27.62
C VAL A 150 20.05 2.62 27.94
N PHE A 151 20.72 2.91 29.07
CA PHE A 151 21.14 4.29 29.43
C PHE A 151 22.35 4.79 28.64
N THR A 152 23.07 3.89 27.98
CA THR A 152 24.38 4.16 27.33
C THR A 152 24.41 3.76 25.86
N GLN A 153 23.31 3.24 25.31
CA GLN A 153 23.25 2.74 23.95
C GLN A 153 23.51 3.85 22.91
N ASP A 154 23.13 5.09 23.18
CA ASP A 154 23.46 6.23 22.33
C ASP A 154 24.96 6.55 22.27
N LEU A 155 25.71 6.26 23.34
CA LEU A 155 27.17 6.32 23.35
C LEU A 155 27.78 5.14 22.58
N TYR A 156 27.19 3.94 22.71
CA TYR A 156 27.60 2.78 21.92
C TYR A 156 27.39 3.00 20.43
N TRP A 157 26.26 3.57 20.02
CA TRP A 157 25.98 3.98 18.64
C TRP A 157 27.08 4.89 18.08
N ASN A 158 27.56 5.86 18.87
CA ASN A 158 28.68 6.73 18.48
C ASN A 158 29.97 5.92 18.25
N TYR A 159 30.33 5.06 19.19
CA TYR A 159 31.47 4.14 19.05
C TYR A 159 31.34 3.25 17.80
N TRP A 160 30.17 2.64 17.59
CA TRP A 160 29.86 1.82 16.44
C TRP A 160 30.05 2.60 15.14
N SER A 161 29.56 3.84 15.05
CA SER A 161 29.74 4.69 13.86
C SER A 161 31.20 5.05 13.58
N PHE A 162 32.04 5.21 14.62
CA PHE A 162 33.47 5.44 14.44
C PHE A 162 34.20 4.20 13.90
N LYS A 163 33.78 3.00 14.34
CA LYS A 163 34.32 1.71 13.91
C LYS A 163 33.84 1.34 12.50
N ASN A 164 32.56 1.58 12.20
CA ASN A 164 31.86 1.14 10.99
C ASN A 164 31.72 2.29 9.99
N ARG A 165 32.86 2.74 9.44
CA ARG A 165 32.89 3.88 8.50
C ARG A 165 32.45 3.55 7.07
N LYS A 166 32.33 2.26 6.74
CA LYS A 166 31.94 1.81 5.40
C LYS A 166 30.48 2.21 5.12
N GLY A 167 30.24 2.88 4.00
CA GLY A 167 28.90 3.31 3.59
C GLY A 167 28.47 4.71 4.05
N THR A 168 29.35 5.46 4.72
CA THR A 168 29.11 6.86 5.14
C THR A 168 30.16 7.81 4.57
N SER A 169 29.77 9.06 4.31
CA SER A 169 30.67 10.07 3.74
C SER A 169 31.65 10.64 4.77
N ASN A 170 32.79 11.17 4.33
CA ASN A 170 33.73 11.88 5.21
C ASN A 170 33.08 13.05 5.96
N ASN A 171 32.12 13.74 5.33
CA ASN A 171 31.37 14.81 5.97
C ASN A 171 30.48 14.27 7.10
N THR A 172 29.84 13.13 6.90
CA THR A 172 29.04 12.45 7.94
C THR A 172 29.89 12.10 9.15
N HIS A 173 31.11 11.60 8.93
CA HIS A 173 32.08 11.32 10.00
C HIS A 173 32.51 12.58 10.75
N LEU A 174 32.84 13.65 10.03
CA LEU A 174 33.22 14.92 10.63
C LEU A 174 32.09 15.47 11.52
N VAL A 175 30.87 15.45 11.02
CA VAL A 175 29.68 15.90 11.79
C VAL A 175 29.47 15.03 13.03
N ASN A 176 29.71 13.71 12.96
CA ASN A 176 29.66 12.83 14.12
C ASN A 176 30.70 13.22 15.20
N VAL A 177 31.96 13.44 14.78
CA VAL A 177 33.03 13.86 15.69
C VAL A 177 32.69 15.19 16.36
N ILE A 178 32.22 16.17 15.58
CA ILE A 178 31.83 17.48 16.10
C ILE A 178 30.69 17.32 17.11
N GLY A 179 29.62 16.60 16.75
CA GLY A 179 28.47 16.37 17.62
C GLY A 179 28.84 15.68 18.94
N PHE A 180 29.63 14.61 18.87
CA PHE A 180 30.11 13.90 20.07
C PHE A 180 31.02 14.78 20.94
N THR A 181 31.94 15.52 20.33
CA THR A 181 32.83 16.44 21.05
C THR A 181 32.03 17.55 21.73
N SER A 182 31.08 18.17 21.02
CA SER A 182 30.17 19.17 21.58
C SER A 182 29.37 18.62 22.76
N TYR A 183 28.88 17.38 22.67
CA TYR A 183 28.18 16.73 23.78
C TYR A 183 29.08 16.57 25.00
N MET A 184 30.31 16.07 24.83
CA MET A 184 31.27 15.94 25.94
C MET A 184 31.61 17.30 26.58
N VAL A 185 31.76 18.36 25.76
CA VAL A 185 31.98 19.72 26.26
C VAL A 185 30.76 20.22 27.06
N ILE A 186 29.54 20.00 26.57
CA ILE A 186 28.31 20.38 27.29
C ILE A 186 28.22 19.68 28.64
N LEU A 187 28.51 18.37 28.70
CA LEU A 187 28.54 17.63 29.97
C LEU A 187 29.60 18.18 30.91
N ALA A 188 30.84 18.37 30.44
CA ALA A 188 31.94 18.86 31.25
C ALA A 188 31.64 20.25 31.83
N VAL A 189 31.21 21.19 30.97
CA VAL A 189 30.84 22.55 31.38
C VAL A 189 29.65 22.53 32.34
N GLY A 190 28.62 21.74 32.05
CA GLY A 190 27.43 21.62 32.90
C GLY A 190 27.80 21.18 34.32
N PHE A 191 28.54 20.09 34.46
CA PHE A 191 28.96 19.57 35.77
C PHE A 191 30.03 20.40 36.47
N SER A 192 30.86 21.14 35.75
CA SER A 192 31.86 22.04 36.35
C SER A 192 31.33 23.44 36.65
N SER A 193 30.13 23.78 36.19
CA SER A 193 29.55 25.11 36.38
C SER A 193 28.98 25.30 37.78
N SER A 194 28.72 26.56 38.15
CA SER A 194 27.95 26.90 39.34
C SER A 194 26.50 26.41 39.29
N TYR A 195 26.02 26.01 38.10
CA TYR A 195 24.65 25.54 37.84
C TYR A 195 24.59 24.02 37.66
N TRP A 196 25.56 23.28 38.21
CA TRP A 196 25.64 21.83 38.04
C TRP A 196 24.37 21.13 38.50
N TYR A 197 23.71 21.64 39.55
CA TYR A 197 22.48 21.06 40.08
C TYR A 197 21.36 21.22 39.05
N GLU A 198 21.08 22.44 38.59
CA GLU A 198 20.07 22.74 37.56
C GLU A 198 20.35 21.97 36.28
N PHE A 199 21.61 21.93 35.83
CA PHE A 199 22.02 21.16 34.66
C PHE A 199 21.72 19.66 34.82
N THR A 200 22.08 19.09 35.97
CA THR A 200 21.83 17.68 36.27
C THR A 200 20.35 17.36 36.16
N MET A 201 19.54 18.28 36.64
CA MET A 201 18.14 18.10 36.93
C MET A 201 17.20 18.44 35.76
N LEU A 202 17.53 19.48 34.97
CA LEU A 202 16.81 19.91 33.78
C LEU A 202 17.25 19.19 32.51
N TYR A 203 18.52 18.80 32.44
CA TYR A 203 19.12 18.27 31.22
C TYR A 203 19.60 16.83 31.42
N PHE A 204 20.60 16.59 32.25
CA PHE A 204 21.30 15.29 32.26
C PHE A 204 20.39 14.11 32.67
N ILE A 205 19.78 14.16 33.85
CA ILE A 205 18.91 13.08 34.35
C ILE A 205 17.72 12.88 33.41
N PRO A 206 16.94 13.93 33.05
CA PRO A 206 15.83 13.76 32.12
C PRO A 206 16.23 13.20 30.76
N GLN A 207 17.36 13.65 30.21
CA GLN A 207 17.88 13.14 28.94
C GLN A 207 18.26 11.66 29.06
N ARG A 208 19.00 11.26 30.11
CA ARG A 208 19.40 9.85 30.31
C ARG A 208 18.19 8.93 30.50
N ILE A 209 17.19 9.36 31.26
CA ILE A 209 15.95 8.61 31.42
C ILE A 209 15.19 8.57 30.08
N GLY A 210 15.10 9.69 29.35
CA GLY A 210 14.43 9.75 28.05
C GLY A 210 15.05 8.80 27.03
N VAL A 211 16.39 8.75 26.95
CA VAL A 211 17.16 7.79 26.16
C VAL A 211 16.87 6.36 26.60
N ALA A 212 16.97 6.07 27.89
CA ALA A 212 16.73 4.72 28.40
C ALA A 212 15.30 4.24 28.11
N VAL A 213 14.29 5.10 28.30
CA VAL A 213 12.89 4.79 27.99
C VAL A 213 12.72 4.56 26.50
N ALA A 214 13.28 5.43 25.65
CA ALA A 214 13.22 5.22 24.20
C ALA A 214 13.87 3.89 23.83
N ILE A 215 15.13 3.66 24.18
CA ILE A 215 15.88 2.48 23.76
C ILE A 215 15.28 1.20 24.32
N TYR A 216 14.79 1.23 25.56
CA TYR A 216 14.05 0.11 26.12
C TYR A 216 12.81 -0.22 25.29
N MET A 217 12.04 0.80 24.88
CA MET A 217 10.78 0.62 24.14
C MET A 217 10.96 0.35 22.64
N PHE A 218 12.00 0.89 22.01
CA PHE A 218 12.26 0.77 20.58
C PHE A 218 13.10 -0.46 20.26
N ALA A 219 14.19 -0.67 20.98
CA ALA A 219 15.18 -1.68 20.64
C ALA A 219 15.09 -2.91 21.58
N TYR A 220 15.05 -2.71 22.89
CA TYR A 220 15.17 -3.84 23.84
C TYR A 220 13.93 -4.75 23.89
N VAL A 221 12.75 -4.19 24.16
CA VAL A 221 11.52 -5.00 24.32
C VAL A 221 11.00 -5.52 22.98
N GLN A 222 11.17 -4.73 21.91
CA GLN A 222 10.62 -5.06 20.61
C GLN A 222 11.50 -6.05 19.83
N HIS A 223 12.79 -6.15 20.15
CA HIS A 223 13.73 -7.08 19.51
C HIS A 223 14.42 -7.96 20.56
N PRO A 224 13.67 -8.88 21.22
CA PRO A 224 14.25 -9.71 22.25
C PRO A 224 15.22 -10.74 21.64
N SER A 225 16.32 -11.00 22.34
CA SER A 225 17.47 -11.77 21.83
C SER A 225 17.12 -13.18 21.36
N ASP A 226 16.13 -13.83 21.96
CA ASP A 226 15.63 -15.16 21.60
C ASP A 226 14.96 -15.18 20.21
N LYS A 227 14.45 -14.05 19.73
CA LYS A 227 13.86 -13.94 18.38
C LYS A 227 14.87 -13.62 17.30
N CYS A 228 16.12 -13.35 17.66
CA CYS A 228 17.18 -13.18 16.69
C CYS A 228 17.52 -14.50 15.96
N GLU A 229 17.20 -15.65 16.56
CA GLU A 229 17.44 -16.98 15.98
C GLU A 229 16.62 -17.24 14.70
N VAL A 230 15.44 -16.61 14.55
CA VAL A 230 14.57 -16.82 13.38
C VAL A 230 14.86 -15.89 12.21
N LYS A 231 15.83 -14.97 12.34
CA LYS A 231 16.13 -13.93 11.34
C LYS A 231 16.28 -14.46 9.92
N GLU A 232 17.07 -15.53 9.74
CA GLU A 232 17.32 -16.12 8.41
C GLU A 232 16.06 -16.74 7.79
N SER A 233 15.17 -17.28 8.63
CA SER A 233 13.95 -17.96 8.18
C SER A 233 12.73 -17.04 8.02
N SER A 234 12.69 -15.93 8.77
CA SER A 234 11.57 -14.99 8.82
C SER A 234 12.01 -13.65 9.38
N PRO A 235 12.64 -12.78 8.56
CA PRO A 235 13.17 -11.49 9.02
C PRO A 235 12.10 -10.56 9.60
N PHE A 236 10.82 -10.75 9.23
CA PHE A 236 9.70 -9.97 9.77
C PHE A 236 9.29 -10.35 11.19
N LYS A 237 9.76 -11.49 11.72
CA LYS A 237 9.44 -11.99 13.07
C LYS A 237 10.48 -11.58 14.13
N THR A 238 11.54 -10.86 13.73
CA THR A 238 12.57 -10.34 14.65
C THR A 238 12.11 -9.14 15.45
N THR A 239 11.07 -8.45 14.97
CA THR A 239 10.43 -7.30 15.64
C THR A 239 9.06 -7.70 16.19
N SER A 240 8.77 -7.27 17.41
CA SER A 240 7.57 -7.62 18.14
C SER A 240 6.56 -6.48 18.20
N VAL A 241 5.40 -6.81 18.77
CA VAL A 241 4.33 -5.89 19.11
C VAL A 241 4.00 -6.02 20.60
N ILE A 242 3.92 -4.88 21.32
CA ILE A 242 3.61 -4.84 22.75
C ILE A 242 2.10 -4.62 22.95
N ARG A 243 1.39 -5.64 23.45
CA ARG A 243 -0.06 -5.57 23.77
C ARG A 243 -0.31 -5.10 25.21
N GLY A 244 -1.51 -4.57 25.48
CA GLY A 244 -1.94 -4.14 26.83
C GLY A 244 -1.80 -2.64 27.11
N PHE A 245 -1.16 -1.89 26.21
CA PHE A 245 -1.00 -0.43 26.33
C PHE A 245 -2.00 0.39 25.52
N ASP A 246 -3.04 -0.21 24.94
CA ASP A 246 -3.99 0.44 24.01
C ASP A 246 -4.94 1.49 24.66
N SER A 247 -4.60 1.97 25.85
CA SER A 247 -5.28 3.03 26.59
C SER A 247 -4.81 4.44 26.15
N ALA A 248 -5.26 5.50 26.86
CA ALA A 248 -4.75 6.86 26.66
C ALA A 248 -3.22 6.95 26.74
N PHE A 249 -2.57 6.02 27.44
CA PHE A 249 -1.13 5.90 27.53
C PHE A 249 -0.50 5.65 26.14
N ALA A 250 -0.99 4.72 25.31
CA ALA A 250 -0.45 4.52 23.94
C ALA A 250 -0.47 5.78 23.06
N LYS A 251 -1.39 6.73 23.30
CA LYS A 251 -1.41 8.02 22.59
C LYS A 251 -0.24 8.92 22.98
N VAL A 252 0.19 8.86 24.25
CA VAL A 252 1.39 9.53 24.77
C VAL A 252 2.67 8.94 24.14
N TYR A 253 2.63 7.68 23.72
CA TYR A 253 3.74 6.98 23.04
C TYR A 253 3.65 6.97 21.51
N PHE A 254 2.76 7.77 20.89
CA PHE A 254 2.62 7.87 19.43
C PHE A 254 2.48 6.52 18.70
N GLY A 255 1.87 5.52 19.34
CA GLY A 255 1.65 4.19 18.74
C GLY A 255 2.90 3.30 18.63
N GLN A 256 3.99 3.61 19.35
CA GLN A 256 5.25 2.84 19.32
C GLN A 256 5.19 1.44 19.93
N ASN A 257 4.11 1.13 20.65
CA ASN A 257 3.81 -0.24 21.06
C ASN A 257 3.54 -1.17 19.85
N ARG A 258 3.50 -0.63 18.63
CA ARG A 258 3.43 -1.34 17.35
C ARG A 258 4.67 -1.13 16.49
N HIS A 259 5.87 -1.18 17.07
CA HIS A 259 7.13 -0.92 16.37
C HIS A 259 7.38 -1.85 15.17
N LEU A 260 6.86 -3.09 15.17
CA LEU A 260 6.86 -3.94 13.98
C LEU A 260 6.31 -3.25 12.72
N ILE A 261 5.24 -2.47 12.84
CA ILE A 261 4.63 -1.77 11.71
C ILE A 261 5.62 -0.81 11.05
N HIS A 262 6.47 -0.19 11.87
CA HIS A 262 7.54 0.69 11.41
C HIS A 262 8.61 -0.08 10.62
N HIS A 263 8.99 -1.30 11.02
CA HIS A 263 9.89 -2.14 10.23
C HIS A 263 9.29 -2.59 8.90
N LEU A 264 7.97 -2.82 8.87
CA LEU A 264 7.27 -3.25 7.67
C LEU A 264 7.02 -2.09 6.70
N TYR A 265 6.72 -0.90 7.23
CA TYR A 265 6.35 0.29 6.47
C TYR A 265 7.06 1.55 7.00
N PRO A 266 8.40 1.64 6.84
CA PRO A 266 9.22 2.66 7.50
C PRO A 266 8.96 4.10 7.03
N SER A 267 8.31 4.28 5.89
CA SER A 267 7.90 5.60 5.41
C SER A 267 6.60 6.10 6.02
N MET A 268 5.92 5.29 6.84
CA MET A 268 4.64 5.66 7.42
C MET A 268 4.83 6.46 8.71
N PRO A 269 4.14 7.61 8.89
CA PRO A 269 4.19 8.34 10.14
C PRO A 269 3.72 7.50 11.33
N ILE A 270 4.54 7.41 12.38
CA ILE A 270 4.33 6.50 13.52
C ILE A 270 3.00 6.65 14.24
N TYR A 271 2.43 7.87 14.29
CA TYR A 271 1.13 8.11 14.93
C TYR A 271 -0.02 7.40 14.20
N ARG A 272 0.24 6.84 13.00
CA ARG A 272 -0.67 6.00 12.23
C ARG A 272 -0.44 4.49 12.45
N ASN A 273 0.61 4.08 13.16
CA ASN A 273 0.94 2.67 13.38
C ASN A 273 -0.21 1.90 14.03
N TRP A 274 -0.94 2.53 14.95
CA TRP A 274 -2.12 1.91 15.56
C TRP A 274 -3.23 1.65 14.52
N GLN A 275 -3.54 2.63 13.67
CA GLN A 275 -4.54 2.47 12.60
C GLN A 275 -4.11 1.42 11.59
N ALA A 276 -2.82 1.40 11.22
CA ALA A 276 -2.26 0.39 10.34
C ALA A 276 -2.33 -1.01 10.94
N TRP A 277 -2.02 -1.15 12.24
CA TRP A 277 -2.19 -2.41 12.96
C TRP A 277 -3.64 -2.91 12.91
N GLN A 278 -4.63 -2.02 13.09
CA GLN A 278 -6.04 -2.40 12.99
C GLN A 278 -6.42 -2.84 11.57
N LEU A 279 -6.01 -2.08 10.54
CA LEU A 279 -6.36 -2.36 9.14
C LEU A 279 -5.66 -3.62 8.58
N GLY A 280 -4.54 -4.02 9.17
CA GLY A 280 -3.76 -5.19 8.77
C GLY A 280 -3.83 -6.37 9.72
N LYS A 281 -4.67 -6.31 10.76
CA LYS A 281 -4.72 -7.30 11.84
C LYS A 281 -4.84 -8.74 11.30
N ASP A 282 -5.70 -8.98 10.32
CA ASP A 282 -5.89 -10.30 9.70
C ASP A 282 -4.64 -10.84 9.02
N VAL A 283 -3.83 -9.94 8.43
CA VAL A 283 -2.55 -10.29 7.80
C VAL A 283 -1.50 -10.56 8.87
N PHE A 284 -1.41 -9.69 9.88
CA PHE A 284 -0.43 -9.83 10.95
C PHE A 284 -0.66 -11.10 11.79
N GLU A 285 -1.93 -11.44 12.06
CA GLU A 285 -2.29 -12.67 12.78
C GLU A 285 -2.06 -13.92 11.93
N ARG A 286 -2.41 -13.90 10.64
CA ARG A 286 -2.17 -15.02 9.72
C ARG A 286 -0.68 -15.31 9.51
N GLN A 287 0.15 -14.27 9.47
CA GLN A 287 1.61 -14.41 9.36
C GLN A 287 2.28 -14.71 10.70
N GLU A 288 1.49 -14.91 11.75
CA GLU A 288 1.95 -15.14 13.13
C GLU A 288 2.97 -14.09 13.56
N LEU A 289 2.79 -12.86 13.10
CA LEU A 289 3.69 -11.77 13.40
C LEU A 289 3.52 -11.40 14.88
N VAL A 290 4.67 -11.34 15.56
CA VAL A 290 4.77 -11.80 16.94
C VAL A 290 4.20 -10.81 17.94
N ASN A 291 3.46 -11.33 18.91
CA ASN A 291 2.86 -10.57 20.00
C ASN A 291 3.63 -10.85 21.30
N ILE A 292 4.02 -9.78 22.01
CA ILE A 292 4.48 -9.83 23.40
C ILE A 292 3.43 -9.06 24.22
N GLY A 293 2.88 -9.66 25.28
CA GLY A 293 1.85 -9.04 26.12
C GLY A 293 2.19 -9.18 27.61
N ILE A 294 1.76 -8.20 28.41
CA ILE A 294 1.87 -8.21 29.89
C ILE A 294 0.73 -9.03 30.53
N ASP A 295 -0.36 -9.28 29.80
CA ASP A 295 -1.48 -10.13 30.21
C ASP A 295 -2.00 -10.89 28.98
N ALA A 296 -1.58 -12.15 28.83
CA ALA A 296 -2.06 -13.02 27.75
C ALA A 296 -3.40 -13.73 28.10
N GLU A 297 -3.86 -13.63 29.35
CA GLU A 297 -5.01 -14.41 29.85
C GLU A 297 -6.32 -13.61 30.04
N SER A 298 -6.28 -12.27 30.09
CA SER A 298 -7.45 -11.46 30.52
C SER A 298 -8.24 -10.76 29.39
N TYR A 299 -7.92 -10.99 28.12
CA TYR A 299 -8.67 -10.42 26.98
C TYR A 299 -9.84 -11.32 26.50
N THR A 300 -10.46 -12.07 27.41
CA THR A 300 -11.56 -12.97 27.08
C THR A 300 -12.90 -12.22 26.97
N GLU A 301 -13.47 -12.32 25.76
CA GLU A 301 -14.88 -12.17 25.38
C GLU A 301 -15.55 -10.78 25.45
N LYS A 302 -15.37 -9.96 26.49
CA LYS A 302 -16.29 -8.82 26.69
C LYS A 302 -16.07 -7.59 25.78
N ASN A 303 -14.84 -7.34 25.33
CA ASN A 303 -14.52 -6.28 24.37
C ASN A 303 -14.42 -6.79 22.93
N ALA A 304 -14.26 -8.10 22.74
CA ALA A 304 -14.31 -8.72 21.44
C ALA A 304 -15.70 -8.54 20.81
N THR A 305 -16.81 -8.62 21.55
CA THR A 305 -18.15 -8.53 20.95
C THR A 305 -18.48 -7.14 20.38
N LYS A 306 -18.15 -6.05 21.09
CA LYS A 306 -18.38 -4.67 20.59
C LYS A 306 -17.41 -4.24 19.49
N ILE A 307 -16.22 -4.84 19.45
CA ILE A 307 -15.21 -4.57 18.42
C ILE A 307 -15.39 -5.50 17.22
N THR A 308 -15.91 -6.71 17.39
CA THR A 308 -16.33 -7.59 16.29
C THR A 308 -17.49 -6.96 15.52
N GLU A 309 -18.46 -6.34 16.20
CA GLU A 309 -19.49 -5.51 15.54
C GLU A 309 -18.92 -4.30 14.77
N TYR A 310 -17.74 -3.78 15.15
CA TYR A 310 -17.05 -2.68 14.48
C TYR A 310 -16.04 -3.14 13.40
N LEU A 311 -15.48 -4.36 13.52
CA LEU A 311 -14.42 -4.94 12.69
C LEU A 311 -14.94 -5.94 11.64
N THR A 312 -16.20 -6.38 11.68
CA THR A 312 -16.89 -6.98 10.52
C THR A 312 -17.29 -5.93 9.46
N GLN A 313 -16.52 -4.84 9.35
CA GLN A 313 -16.48 -3.93 8.20
C GLN A 313 -15.21 -4.13 7.35
N GLN A 314 -14.67 -5.36 7.29
CA GLN A 314 -14.05 -5.77 6.03
C GLN A 314 -15.19 -5.91 5.04
N ASP A 315 -15.18 -5.07 4.01
CA ASP A 315 -16.11 -5.09 2.88
C ASP A 315 -15.97 -6.35 2.02
N LYS A 316 -15.82 -7.53 2.64
CA LYS A 316 -15.92 -8.84 2.02
C LYS A 316 -17.25 -9.45 2.42
N LEU A 317 -18.00 -9.92 1.44
CA LEU A 317 -19.25 -10.62 1.61
C LEU A 317 -18.98 -12.08 1.29
N ALA A 318 -19.40 -12.97 2.18
CA ALA A 318 -19.52 -14.38 1.84
C ALA A 318 -20.92 -14.58 1.24
N VAL A 319 -20.97 -15.11 0.03
CA VAL A 319 -22.19 -15.31 -0.76
C VAL A 319 -22.27 -16.74 -1.24
N THR A 320 -23.48 -17.24 -1.44
CA THR A 320 -23.73 -18.57 -1.99
C THR A 320 -24.03 -18.45 -3.48
N ILE A 321 -23.44 -19.33 -4.30
CA ILE A 321 -23.86 -19.46 -5.70
C ILE A 321 -25.21 -20.17 -5.72
N THR A 322 -26.27 -19.45 -6.06
CA THR A 322 -27.64 -19.98 -6.08
C THR A 322 -28.06 -20.44 -7.47
N ALA A 323 -27.44 -19.91 -8.52
CA ALA A 323 -27.65 -20.37 -9.89
C ALA A 323 -26.38 -20.23 -10.73
N ILE A 324 -26.19 -21.17 -11.66
CA ILE A 324 -25.20 -21.11 -12.73
C ILE A 324 -25.93 -21.42 -14.04
N ALA A 325 -25.82 -20.54 -15.03
CA ALA A 325 -26.39 -20.76 -16.36
C ALA A 325 -25.33 -20.53 -17.45
N THR A 326 -25.38 -21.33 -18.51
CA THR A 326 -24.60 -21.03 -19.72
C THR A 326 -25.39 -20.03 -20.53
N VAL A 327 -24.89 -18.80 -20.65
CA VAL A 327 -25.61 -17.68 -21.29
C VAL A 327 -25.14 -17.40 -22.71
N ALA A 328 -24.02 -18.00 -23.11
CA ALA A 328 -23.51 -18.09 -24.48
C ALA A 328 -22.35 -19.10 -24.53
N ASN A 329 -21.88 -19.45 -25.73
CA ASN A 329 -20.74 -20.35 -25.88
C ASN A 329 -19.48 -19.76 -25.18
N GLY A 330 -19.00 -20.47 -24.15
CA GLY A 330 -17.85 -20.05 -23.36
C GLY A 330 -18.15 -18.96 -22.32
N ILE A 331 -19.43 -18.65 -22.06
CA ILE A 331 -19.84 -17.64 -21.06
C ILE A 331 -20.84 -18.27 -20.10
N LYS A 332 -20.52 -18.25 -18.81
CA LYS A 332 -21.44 -18.66 -17.73
C LYS A 332 -21.84 -17.45 -16.89
N SER A 333 -23.10 -17.35 -16.53
CA SER A 333 -23.56 -16.45 -15.47
C SER A 333 -23.58 -17.16 -14.12
N TYR A 334 -23.36 -16.38 -13.07
CA TYR A 334 -23.42 -16.83 -11.67
C TYR A 334 -24.30 -15.87 -10.90
N THR A 335 -25.34 -16.40 -10.25
CA THR A 335 -26.17 -15.66 -9.32
C THR A 335 -25.64 -15.89 -7.91
N LEU A 336 -25.34 -14.79 -7.22
CA LEU A 336 -24.73 -14.76 -5.90
C LEU A 336 -25.73 -14.17 -4.92
N SER A 337 -26.15 -14.95 -3.94
CA SER A 337 -27.10 -14.51 -2.91
C SER A 337 -26.42 -14.47 -1.54
N PRO A 338 -26.93 -13.68 -0.59
CA PRO A 338 -26.50 -13.75 0.80
C PRO A 338 -26.56 -15.17 1.35
N ILE A 339 -25.64 -15.54 2.24
CA ILE A 339 -25.67 -16.84 2.94
C ILE A 339 -26.94 -16.98 3.79
N ASN A 340 -27.41 -15.88 4.37
CA ASN A 340 -28.64 -15.85 5.17
C ASN A 340 -29.80 -15.38 4.30
N ALA A 341 -30.85 -16.20 4.15
CA ALA A 341 -31.99 -15.93 3.27
C ALA A 341 -32.73 -14.61 3.55
N ASP A 342 -32.70 -14.13 4.79
CA ASP A 342 -33.35 -12.87 5.20
C ASP A 342 -32.44 -11.63 5.06
N ALA A 343 -31.17 -11.81 4.69
CA ALA A 343 -30.22 -10.71 4.52
C ALA A 343 -30.31 -10.09 3.12
N LYS A 344 -29.87 -8.83 2.99
CA LYS A 344 -29.72 -8.14 1.70
C LYS A 344 -28.25 -7.81 1.44
N LEU A 345 -27.85 -7.87 0.17
CA LEU A 345 -26.55 -7.40 -0.30
C LEU A 345 -26.50 -5.86 -0.34
N PRO A 346 -25.31 -5.25 -0.18
CA PRO A 346 -25.14 -3.82 -0.38
C PRO A 346 -25.66 -3.34 -1.75
N LYS A 347 -26.25 -2.16 -1.81
CA LYS A 347 -26.63 -1.56 -3.09
C LYS A 347 -25.38 -1.22 -3.90
N PHE A 348 -25.50 -1.30 -5.22
CA PHE A 348 -24.45 -0.86 -6.14
C PHE A 348 -24.99 0.20 -7.10
N THR A 349 -24.08 0.88 -7.79
CA THR A 349 -24.40 1.82 -8.87
C THR A 349 -24.05 1.19 -10.22
N PRO A 350 -24.76 1.52 -11.31
CA PRO A 350 -24.50 0.96 -12.64
C PRO A 350 -23.04 1.14 -13.07
N GLY A 351 -22.45 0.09 -13.64
CA GLY A 351 -21.03 0.01 -13.99
C GLY A 351 -20.14 -0.54 -12.86
N ALA A 352 -20.69 -0.86 -11.68
CA ALA A 352 -19.91 -1.43 -10.59
C ALA A 352 -19.44 -2.86 -10.89
N HIS A 353 -18.30 -3.21 -10.31
CA HIS A 353 -17.72 -4.55 -10.29
C HIS A 353 -17.45 -5.03 -8.87
N ILE A 354 -17.31 -6.33 -8.72
CA ILE A 354 -16.87 -6.99 -7.49
C ILE A 354 -15.57 -7.76 -7.74
N ASP A 355 -14.73 -7.85 -6.70
CA ASP A 355 -13.63 -8.81 -6.67
C ASP A 355 -14.19 -10.17 -6.25
N VAL A 356 -13.91 -11.22 -7.01
CA VAL A 356 -14.24 -12.61 -6.69
C VAL A 356 -12.95 -13.34 -6.35
N GLU A 357 -12.89 -13.92 -5.15
CA GLU A 357 -11.77 -14.73 -4.70
C GLU A 357 -11.97 -16.18 -5.18
N ILE A 358 -11.25 -16.55 -6.24
CA ILE A 358 -11.38 -17.87 -6.90
C ILE A 358 -10.61 -18.94 -6.11
N LYS A 359 -9.50 -18.55 -5.51
CA LYS A 359 -8.74 -19.28 -4.49
C LYS A 359 -7.84 -18.28 -3.75
N PRO A 360 -7.24 -18.63 -2.59
CA PRO A 360 -6.32 -17.74 -1.90
C PRO A 360 -5.24 -17.20 -2.85
N GLY A 361 -5.13 -15.87 -2.93
CA GLY A 361 -4.18 -15.16 -3.81
C GLY A 361 -4.59 -15.05 -5.29
N LEU A 362 -5.72 -15.65 -5.72
CA LEU A 362 -6.24 -15.53 -7.09
C LEU A 362 -7.59 -14.82 -7.11
N ILE A 363 -7.55 -13.50 -7.31
CA ILE A 363 -8.73 -12.63 -7.35
C ILE A 363 -8.98 -12.15 -8.79
N ARG A 364 -10.24 -12.11 -9.21
CA ARG A 364 -10.65 -11.54 -10.50
C ARG A 364 -11.83 -10.60 -10.33
N GLN A 365 -11.88 -9.58 -11.19
CA GLN A 365 -12.95 -8.59 -11.19
C GLN A 365 -14.01 -8.98 -12.21
N TYR A 366 -15.27 -8.87 -11.82
CA TYR A 366 -16.41 -9.09 -12.70
C TYR A 366 -17.45 -7.98 -12.48
N SER A 367 -17.89 -7.36 -13.58
CA SER A 367 -18.93 -6.34 -13.54
C SER A 367 -20.27 -6.98 -13.18
N LEU A 368 -21.04 -6.30 -12.33
CA LEU A 368 -22.40 -6.68 -12.00
C LEU A 368 -23.31 -6.35 -13.19
N CYS A 369 -24.15 -7.31 -13.59
CA CYS A 369 -24.98 -7.17 -14.79
C CYS A 369 -26.49 -7.23 -14.54
N ASN A 370 -26.94 -7.39 -13.28
CA ASN A 370 -28.35 -7.27 -12.90
C ASN A 370 -28.75 -5.82 -12.56
N ALA A 371 -30.04 -5.60 -12.27
CA ALA A 371 -30.57 -4.29 -11.90
C ALA A 371 -29.92 -3.77 -10.60
N PRO A 372 -29.36 -2.54 -10.57
CA PRO A 372 -28.76 -1.96 -9.36
C PRO A 372 -29.71 -1.83 -8.15
N SER A 373 -31.02 -1.83 -8.40
CA SER A 373 -32.06 -1.82 -7.37
C SER A 373 -32.23 -3.18 -6.68
N ASN A 374 -31.78 -4.27 -7.29
CA ASN A 374 -31.87 -5.61 -6.72
C ASN A 374 -30.79 -5.77 -5.63
N SER A 375 -31.24 -6.01 -4.40
CA SER A 375 -30.39 -6.24 -3.23
C SER A 375 -30.49 -7.67 -2.70
N ASP A 376 -31.26 -8.53 -3.36
CA ASP A 376 -31.39 -9.94 -3.04
C ASP A 376 -30.24 -10.76 -3.61
N GLU A 377 -29.69 -10.32 -4.73
CA GLU A 377 -28.66 -11.04 -5.44
C GLU A 377 -27.78 -10.13 -6.29
N TYR A 378 -26.58 -10.62 -6.56
CA TYR A 378 -25.68 -10.10 -7.58
C TYR A 378 -25.58 -11.11 -8.72
N VAL A 379 -25.56 -10.63 -9.95
CA VAL A 379 -25.33 -11.47 -11.12
C VAL A 379 -24.06 -11.00 -11.83
N ILE A 380 -23.14 -11.94 -12.08
CA ILE A 380 -21.95 -11.73 -12.89
C ILE A 380 -21.97 -12.67 -14.11
N ALA A 381 -21.35 -12.26 -15.21
CA ALA A 381 -21.13 -13.13 -16.37
C ALA A 381 -19.63 -13.26 -16.64
N VAL A 382 -19.16 -14.48 -16.80
CA VAL A 382 -17.73 -14.80 -16.89
C VAL A 382 -17.45 -15.51 -18.20
N GLN A 383 -16.68 -14.85 -19.07
CA GLN A 383 -16.11 -15.46 -20.26
C GLN A 383 -14.92 -16.36 -19.90
N LYS A 384 -14.92 -17.59 -20.40
CA LYS A 384 -13.81 -18.53 -20.26
C LYS A 384 -12.68 -18.15 -21.20
N GLU A 385 -11.54 -17.84 -20.63
CA GLU A 385 -10.31 -17.53 -21.38
C GLU A 385 -9.41 -18.76 -21.33
N GLU A 386 -9.36 -19.55 -22.40
CA GLU A 386 -8.59 -20.81 -22.44
C GLU A 386 -7.08 -20.58 -22.28
N ASN A 387 -6.57 -19.50 -22.88
CA ASN A 387 -5.17 -19.07 -22.80
C ASN A 387 -4.96 -17.94 -21.78
N GLY A 388 -5.92 -17.75 -20.86
CA GLY A 388 -5.87 -16.69 -19.86
C GLY A 388 -5.01 -17.02 -18.63
N ARG A 389 -4.99 -16.10 -17.67
CA ARG A 389 -4.26 -16.24 -16.38
C ARG A 389 -4.93 -17.21 -15.38
N GLY A 390 -5.59 -18.26 -15.85
CA GLY A 390 -6.20 -19.34 -15.07
C GLY A 390 -7.52 -19.03 -14.34
N GLY A 391 -7.78 -17.77 -13.95
CA GLY A 391 -8.95 -17.40 -13.13
C GLY A 391 -10.30 -17.80 -13.69
N SER A 392 -10.66 -17.33 -14.90
CA SER A 392 -11.97 -17.65 -15.49
C SER A 392 -12.14 -19.13 -15.80
N LYS A 393 -11.07 -19.82 -16.23
CA LYS A 393 -11.07 -21.28 -16.43
C LYS A 393 -11.37 -22.02 -15.13
N GLN A 394 -10.73 -21.63 -14.03
CA GLN A 394 -10.93 -22.25 -12.72
C GLN A 394 -12.36 -22.01 -12.20
N LEU A 395 -12.89 -20.79 -12.35
CA LEU A 395 -14.28 -20.49 -11.98
C LEU A 395 -15.27 -21.38 -12.75
N HIS A 396 -15.04 -21.58 -14.05
CA HIS A 396 -15.88 -22.42 -14.91
C HIS A 396 -15.86 -23.91 -14.56
N GLN A 397 -14.75 -24.40 -13.99
CA GLN A 397 -14.47 -25.83 -13.78
C GLN A 397 -14.74 -26.29 -12.34
N GLN A 398 -14.55 -25.42 -11.34
CA GLN A 398 -14.50 -25.84 -9.93
C GLN A 398 -15.68 -25.35 -9.09
N PHE A 399 -16.40 -24.32 -9.51
CA PHE A 399 -17.50 -23.77 -8.74
C PHE A 399 -18.84 -24.36 -9.21
N SER A 400 -19.65 -24.74 -8.23
CA SER A 400 -20.96 -25.37 -8.39
C SER A 400 -22.03 -24.59 -7.62
N ILE A 401 -23.30 -24.86 -7.94
CA ILE A 401 -24.43 -24.34 -7.17
C ILE A 401 -24.33 -24.86 -5.73
N GLY A 402 -24.54 -23.98 -4.76
CA GLY A 402 -24.41 -24.25 -3.33
C GLY A 402 -23.05 -23.86 -2.74
N ASP A 403 -22.03 -23.63 -3.58
CA ASP A 403 -20.70 -23.23 -3.10
C ASP A 403 -20.73 -21.83 -2.50
N THR A 404 -19.97 -21.66 -1.41
CA THR A 404 -19.71 -20.34 -0.81
C THR A 404 -18.52 -19.68 -1.48
N VAL A 405 -18.70 -18.44 -1.90
CA VAL A 405 -17.68 -17.62 -2.55
C VAL A 405 -17.45 -16.34 -1.74
N ILE A 406 -16.21 -15.94 -1.63
CA ILE A 406 -15.84 -14.67 -1.01
C ILE A 406 -15.75 -13.60 -2.09
N ILE A 407 -16.52 -12.52 -1.92
CA ILE A 407 -16.53 -11.38 -2.83
C ILE A 407 -16.24 -10.08 -2.09
N SER A 408 -15.79 -9.03 -2.77
CA SER A 408 -15.80 -7.67 -2.20
C SER A 408 -17.20 -7.05 -2.23
N LYS A 409 -17.41 -5.97 -1.49
CA LYS A 409 -18.48 -5.02 -1.79
C LYS A 409 -18.28 -4.45 -3.20
N PRO A 410 -19.36 -4.00 -3.86
CA PRO A 410 -19.29 -3.35 -5.17
C PRO A 410 -18.41 -2.10 -5.14
N ARG A 411 -17.54 -1.95 -6.14
CA ARG A 411 -16.77 -0.72 -6.41
C ARG A 411 -17.06 -0.27 -7.82
N ASN A 412 -17.05 1.03 -8.07
CA ASN A 412 -17.42 1.57 -9.36
C ASN A 412 -16.37 2.57 -9.88
N LEU A 413 -15.66 2.17 -10.94
CA LEU A 413 -14.72 3.03 -11.68
C LEU A 413 -15.27 3.45 -13.04
N PHE A 414 -16.49 3.02 -13.36
CA PHE A 414 -17.15 3.21 -14.64
C PHE A 414 -18.60 3.67 -14.43
N ALA A 415 -18.76 4.60 -13.49
CA ALA A 415 -20.08 5.02 -13.03
C ALA A 415 -20.84 5.79 -14.12
N LEU A 416 -22.12 5.44 -14.28
CA LEU A 416 -23.05 6.20 -15.11
C LEU A 416 -23.29 7.59 -14.50
N LYS A 417 -22.95 8.64 -15.27
CA LYS A 417 -23.22 10.04 -14.92
C LYS A 417 -24.68 10.40 -15.23
N PRO A 418 -25.29 11.35 -14.48
CA PRO A 418 -26.58 11.91 -14.86
C PRO A 418 -26.51 12.56 -16.25
N ALA A 419 -27.37 12.12 -17.16
CA ALA A 419 -27.44 12.60 -18.54
C ALA A 419 -28.89 12.61 -19.04
N ASN A 420 -29.18 13.44 -20.03
CA ASN A 420 -30.51 13.48 -20.67
C ASN A 420 -30.67 12.35 -21.69
N LYS A 421 -29.58 11.98 -22.36
CA LYS A 421 -29.52 10.90 -23.34
C LYS A 421 -28.19 10.15 -23.25
N VAL A 422 -28.22 8.83 -23.40
CA VAL A 422 -27.02 7.98 -23.31
C VAL A 422 -26.94 7.02 -24.50
N VAL A 423 -25.72 6.80 -25.02
CA VAL A 423 -25.45 5.74 -26.01
C VAL A 423 -24.49 4.72 -25.40
N LEU A 424 -24.91 3.46 -25.35
CA LEU A 424 -24.15 2.35 -24.81
C LEU A 424 -23.61 1.49 -25.97
N PHE A 425 -22.29 1.26 -25.99
CA PHE A 425 -21.64 0.36 -26.94
C PHE A 425 -20.99 -0.81 -26.20
N ALA A 426 -21.45 -2.03 -26.46
CA ALA A 426 -20.87 -3.26 -25.92
C ALA A 426 -20.24 -4.11 -27.01
N GLY A 427 -19.05 -4.64 -26.74
CA GLY A 427 -18.43 -5.71 -27.53
C GLY A 427 -18.26 -6.98 -26.69
N GLY A 428 -18.85 -8.10 -27.13
CA GLY A 428 -18.70 -9.40 -26.46
C GLY A 428 -19.08 -9.38 -24.97
N ILE A 429 -18.18 -9.78 -24.06
CA ILE A 429 -18.44 -9.79 -22.61
C ILE A 429 -18.53 -8.38 -21.97
N GLY A 430 -18.12 -7.34 -22.71
CA GLY A 430 -18.31 -5.92 -22.34
C GLY A 430 -19.78 -5.52 -22.17
N ILE A 431 -20.72 -6.39 -22.56
CA ILE A 431 -22.15 -6.25 -22.29
C ILE A 431 -22.48 -6.14 -20.79
N THR A 432 -21.65 -6.71 -19.91
CA THR A 432 -21.94 -6.84 -18.47
C THR A 432 -22.15 -5.50 -17.74
N PRO A 433 -21.23 -4.52 -17.77
CA PRO A 433 -21.48 -3.21 -17.17
C PRO A 433 -22.60 -2.46 -17.90
N MET A 434 -22.72 -2.62 -19.23
CA MET A 434 -23.75 -1.95 -20.04
C MET A 434 -25.17 -2.39 -19.65
N LEU A 435 -25.38 -3.67 -19.32
CA LEU A 435 -26.68 -4.16 -18.85
C LEU A 435 -27.11 -3.48 -17.55
N SER A 436 -26.20 -3.32 -16.58
CA SER A 436 -26.52 -2.60 -15.34
C SER A 436 -26.87 -1.12 -15.58
N MET A 437 -26.22 -0.48 -16.56
CA MET A 437 -26.54 0.89 -16.98
C MET A 437 -27.91 0.96 -17.64
N ALA A 438 -28.22 0.05 -18.57
CA ALA A 438 -29.52 0.00 -19.24
C ALA A 438 -30.68 -0.20 -18.24
N TRP A 439 -30.50 -1.05 -17.21
CA TRP A 439 -31.45 -1.18 -16.11
C TRP A 439 -31.69 0.16 -15.40
N GLN A 440 -30.63 0.89 -15.05
CA GLN A 440 -30.76 2.17 -14.37
C GLN A 440 -31.44 3.23 -15.26
N LEU A 441 -31.07 3.31 -16.53
CA LEU A 441 -31.61 4.26 -17.50
C LEU A 441 -33.10 4.04 -17.75
N HIS A 442 -33.50 2.77 -17.91
CA HIS A 442 -34.91 2.40 -18.02
C HIS A 442 -35.70 2.78 -16.75
N GLN A 443 -35.19 2.46 -15.56
CA GLN A 443 -35.85 2.82 -14.29
C GLN A 443 -35.99 4.33 -14.08
N SER A 444 -35.04 5.13 -14.59
CA SER A 444 -35.10 6.59 -14.51
C SER A 444 -35.83 7.26 -15.68
N ASN A 445 -36.38 6.50 -16.62
CA ASN A 445 -36.95 7.00 -17.88
C ASN A 445 -35.99 7.93 -18.66
N THR A 446 -34.68 7.65 -18.58
CA THR A 446 -33.66 8.38 -19.35
C THR A 446 -33.59 7.79 -20.75
N GLU A 447 -33.62 8.63 -21.78
CA GLU A 447 -33.54 8.16 -23.17
C GLU A 447 -32.18 7.51 -23.44
N PHE A 448 -32.16 6.32 -24.05
CA PHE A 448 -30.91 5.67 -24.42
C PHE A 448 -31.00 4.77 -25.65
N GLU A 449 -29.87 4.61 -26.33
CA GLU A 449 -29.66 3.58 -27.36
C GLU A 449 -28.58 2.60 -26.88
N PHE A 450 -28.80 1.31 -27.06
CA PHE A 450 -27.85 0.27 -26.69
C PHE A 450 -27.47 -0.56 -27.92
N HIS A 451 -26.21 -0.45 -28.34
CA HIS A 451 -25.65 -1.19 -29.46
C HIS A 451 -24.72 -2.30 -28.97
N TYR A 452 -25.07 -3.55 -29.28
CA TYR A 452 -24.32 -4.73 -28.85
C TYR A 452 -23.73 -5.48 -30.04
N CYS A 453 -22.41 -5.58 -30.10
CA CYS A 453 -21.68 -6.24 -31.18
C CYS A 453 -21.09 -7.57 -30.71
N VAL A 454 -21.29 -8.64 -31.49
CA VAL A 454 -20.76 -9.98 -31.23
C VAL A 454 -20.23 -10.61 -32.51
N ALA A 455 -19.15 -11.40 -32.36
CA ALA A 455 -18.49 -12.02 -33.52
C ALA A 455 -19.33 -13.10 -34.22
N THR A 456 -20.17 -13.81 -33.47
CA THR A 456 -21.05 -14.87 -34.00
C THR A 456 -22.31 -14.94 -33.16
N GLN A 457 -23.38 -15.51 -33.71
CA GLN A 457 -24.62 -15.74 -32.97
C GLN A 457 -24.40 -16.57 -31.69
N SER A 458 -23.44 -17.50 -31.70
CA SER A 458 -23.09 -18.34 -30.54
C SER A 458 -22.49 -17.57 -29.35
N LYS A 459 -22.00 -16.35 -29.59
CA LYS A 459 -21.38 -15.46 -28.59
C LYS A 459 -22.35 -14.40 -28.05
N TRP A 460 -23.59 -14.39 -28.52
CA TRP A 460 -24.65 -13.50 -28.04
C TRP A 460 -25.05 -13.87 -26.60
N ALA A 461 -24.44 -13.19 -25.62
CA ALA A 461 -24.72 -13.43 -24.22
C ALA A 461 -26.15 -13.01 -23.85
N PHE A 462 -26.81 -13.85 -23.04
CA PHE A 462 -28.16 -13.63 -22.50
C PHE A 462 -29.29 -13.65 -23.54
N ARG A 463 -29.07 -14.23 -24.72
CA ARG A 463 -30.04 -14.25 -25.83
C ARG A 463 -31.43 -14.73 -25.40
N ASP A 464 -31.51 -15.81 -24.63
CA ASP A 464 -32.80 -16.40 -24.23
C ASP A 464 -33.55 -15.53 -23.21
N GLN A 465 -32.82 -14.70 -22.45
CA GLN A 465 -33.38 -13.79 -21.44
C GLN A 465 -33.75 -12.42 -22.02
N TRP A 466 -33.34 -12.10 -23.25
CA TRP A 466 -33.56 -10.78 -23.85
C TRP A 466 -35.02 -10.35 -23.93
N GLN A 467 -35.93 -11.26 -24.29
CA GLN A 467 -37.36 -10.95 -24.39
C GLN A 467 -37.99 -10.57 -23.05
N GLN A 468 -37.30 -10.85 -21.93
CA GLN A 468 -37.76 -10.52 -20.58
C GLN A 468 -37.22 -9.16 -20.10
N LEU A 469 -36.31 -8.52 -20.86
CA LEU A 469 -35.79 -7.21 -20.52
C LEU A 469 -36.83 -6.13 -20.87
N PRO A 470 -37.21 -5.25 -19.94
CA PRO A 470 -38.24 -4.24 -20.19
C PRO A 470 -37.76 -3.12 -21.13
N PHE A 471 -36.47 -3.13 -21.50
CA PHE A 471 -35.84 -2.22 -22.46
C PHE A 471 -35.29 -2.96 -23.69
N ALA A 472 -35.78 -4.18 -23.98
CA ALA A 472 -35.31 -4.97 -25.13
C ALA A 472 -35.38 -4.19 -26.46
N GLU A 473 -36.39 -3.35 -26.65
CA GLU A 473 -36.56 -2.50 -27.85
C GLU A 473 -35.46 -1.44 -28.02
N SER A 474 -34.79 -1.06 -26.93
CA SER A 474 -33.67 -0.11 -26.96
C SER A 474 -32.34 -0.77 -27.35
N ILE A 475 -32.29 -2.11 -27.48
CA ILE A 475 -31.07 -2.85 -27.78
C ILE A 475 -31.05 -3.29 -29.25
N LYS A 476 -29.99 -2.91 -29.97
CA LYS A 476 -29.69 -3.32 -31.35
C LYS A 476 -28.49 -4.26 -31.33
N VAL A 477 -28.64 -5.46 -31.89
CA VAL A 477 -27.54 -6.44 -32.03
C VAL A 477 -26.95 -6.38 -33.41
N TYR A 478 -25.63 -6.46 -33.46
CA TYR A 478 -24.82 -6.57 -34.66
C TYR A 478 -24.01 -7.86 -34.54
N ILE A 479 -24.12 -8.74 -35.54
CA ILE A 479 -23.42 -10.01 -35.58
C ILE A 479 -22.51 -10.03 -36.82
N ASP A 480 -21.20 -10.11 -36.59
CA ASP A 480 -20.20 -9.96 -37.66
C ASP A 480 -20.25 -11.07 -38.73
N ASP A 481 -20.88 -12.23 -38.46
CA ASP A 481 -20.94 -13.40 -39.34
C ASP A 481 -22.22 -13.51 -40.19
N GLU A 482 -23.19 -12.61 -40.01
CA GLU A 482 -24.44 -12.53 -40.79
C GLU A 482 -24.43 -11.27 -41.69
N ASP A 483 -25.26 -11.21 -42.74
CA ASP A 483 -25.49 -10.01 -43.58
C ASP A 483 -26.05 -8.79 -42.79
N SER A 484 -26.07 -8.87 -41.45
CA SER A 484 -26.38 -7.75 -40.58
C SER A 484 -25.29 -6.69 -40.72
N ALA A 485 -25.67 -5.50 -41.21
CA ALA A 485 -24.73 -4.42 -41.45
C ALA A 485 -23.92 -4.12 -40.18
N ASN A 486 -22.58 -4.20 -40.29
CA ASN A 486 -21.66 -3.70 -39.27
C ASN A 486 -22.16 -2.36 -38.75
N ILE A 487 -22.09 -2.16 -37.44
CA ILE A 487 -22.54 -0.92 -36.84
C ILE A 487 -21.81 0.28 -37.47
N ASP A 488 -22.58 1.24 -38.00
CA ASP A 488 -22.06 2.55 -38.36
C ASP A 488 -22.06 3.42 -37.11
N ALA A 489 -21.01 3.28 -36.29
CA ALA A 489 -20.91 4.00 -35.03
C ALA A 489 -20.82 5.52 -35.25
N GLU A 490 -20.24 5.98 -36.37
CA GLU A 490 -20.17 7.39 -36.71
C GLU A 490 -21.57 7.96 -36.96
N GLN A 491 -22.39 7.29 -37.77
CA GLN A 491 -23.77 7.71 -38.01
C GLN A 491 -24.61 7.73 -36.72
N VAL A 492 -24.46 6.71 -35.87
CA VAL A 492 -25.12 6.66 -34.56
C VAL A 492 -24.73 7.86 -33.70
N LEU A 493 -23.44 8.20 -33.64
CA LEU A 493 -22.92 9.32 -32.86
C LEU A 493 -23.32 10.68 -33.44
N LEU A 494 -23.37 10.81 -34.78
CA LEU A 494 -23.86 12.02 -35.45
C LEU A 494 -25.34 12.29 -35.17
N ALA A 495 -26.16 11.24 -35.03
CA ALA A 495 -27.55 11.36 -34.60
C ALA A 495 -27.69 11.71 -33.11
N ASN A 496 -26.64 11.50 -32.31
CA ASN A 496 -26.65 11.57 -30.84
C ASN A 496 -25.58 12.51 -30.26
N LYS A 497 -25.29 13.65 -30.90
CA LYS A 497 -24.18 14.56 -30.51
C LYS A 497 -24.21 15.07 -29.07
N GLN A 498 -25.39 15.11 -28.45
CA GLN A 498 -25.57 15.59 -27.07
C GLN A 498 -25.59 14.46 -26.04
N ALA A 499 -25.51 13.19 -26.46
CA ALA A 499 -25.53 12.05 -25.56
C ALA A 499 -24.18 11.84 -24.88
N ASP A 500 -24.22 11.28 -23.66
CA ASP A 500 -23.03 10.67 -23.07
C ASP A 500 -22.83 9.26 -23.66
N VAL A 501 -21.59 8.92 -23.97
CA VAL A 501 -21.20 7.68 -24.62
C VAL A 501 -20.43 6.82 -23.63
N TYR A 502 -20.85 5.55 -23.51
CA TYR A 502 -20.16 4.54 -22.71
C TYR A 502 -19.79 3.35 -23.59
N VAL A 503 -18.52 2.95 -23.54
CA VAL A 503 -18.02 1.81 -24.32
C VAL A 503 -17.26 0.80 -23.46
N CYS A 504 -17.54 -0.48 -23.67
CA CYS A 504 -16.77 -1.58 -23.09
C CYS A 504 -16.69 -2.75 -24.07
N GLY A 505 -15.49 -3.28 -24.31
CA GLY A 505 -15.29 -4.43 -25.19
C GLY A 505 -13.82 -4.71 -25.50
N PRO A 506 -13.53 -5.55 -26.51
CA PRO A 506 -12.17 -5.79 -26.97
C PRO A 506 -11.48 -4.50 -27.47
N ALA A 507 -10.15 -4.46 -27.41
CA ALA A 507 -9.37 -3.27 -27.76
C ALA A 507 -9.66 -2.75 -29.18
N GLY A 508 -9.77 -3.64 -30.18
CA GLY A 508 -10.10 -3.25 -31.56
C GLY A 508 -11.46 -2.55 -31.66
N PHE A 509 -12.48 -3.08 -30.96
CA PHE A 509 -13.82 -2.48 -30.90
C PHE A 509 -13.81 -1.12 -30.21
N MET A 510 -13.18 -1.02 -29.04
CA MET A 510 -13.11 0.26 -28.31
C MET A 510 -12.38 1.34 -29.11
N ASN A 511 -11.28 0.98 -29.79
CA ASN A 511 -10.54 1.90 -30.65
C ASN A 511 -11.37 2.36 -31.86
N TYR A 512 -12.21 1.48 -32.42
CA TYR A 512 -13.12 1.84 -33.50
C TYR A 512 -14.14 2.88 -33.03
N ILE A 513 -14.80 2.66 -31.89
CA ILE A 513 -15.76 3.62 -31.32
C ILE A 513 -15.09 4.96 -30.96
N GLU A 514 -13.89 4.93 -30.38
CA GLU A 514 -13.13 6.14 -30.04
C GLU A 514 -12.84 7.00 -31.29
N ARG A 515 -12.43 6.36 -32.40
CA ARG A 515 -12.26 7.07 -33.69
C ARG A 515 -13.58 7.64 -34.23
N SER A 516 -14.68 6.91 -34.09
CA SER A 516 -16.00 7.40 -34.53
C SER A 516 -16.47 8.61 -33.70
N VAL A 517 -16.13 8.67 -32.41
CA VAL A 517 -16.38 9.82 -31.52
C VAL A 517 -15.57 11.05 -31.99
N GLU A 518 -14.30 10.85 -32.35
CA GLU A 518 -13.45 11.89 -32.90
C GLU A 518 -13.99 12.42 -34.23
N SER A 519 -14.34 11.53 -35.18
CA SER A 519 -14.92 11.91 -36.48
C SER A 519 -16.24 12.67 -36.33
N ALA A 520 -17.11 12.24 -35.41
CA ALA A 520 -18.39 12.92 -35.14
C ALA A 520 -18.23 14.23 -34.33
N SER A 521 -17.00 14.59 -33.93
CA SER A 521 -16.65 15.82 -33.19
C SER A 521 -17.37 15.96 -31.85
N LEU A 522 -17.58 14.86 -31.12
CA LEU A 522 -18.13 14.91 -29.77
C LEU A 522 -17.09 15.42 -28.77
N ASN A 523 -17.56 16.03 -27.68
CA ASN A 523 -16.67 16.49 -26.62
C ASN A 523 -16.09 15.28 -25.87
N SER A 524 -14.76 15.26 -25.67
CA SER A 524 -14.07 14.21 -24.89
C SER A 524 -14.65 13.97 -23.50
N LYS A 525 -15.31 14.97 -22.88
CA LYS A 525 -15.99 14.83 -21.58
C LYS A 525 -17.22 13.92 -21.60
N GLN A 526 -17.81 13.71 -22.78
CA GLN A 526 -18.98 12.86 -23.01
C GLN A 526 -18.59 11.38 -23.25
N PHE A 527 -17.32 11.09 -23.51
CA PHE A 527 -16.85 9.74 -23.83
C PHE A 527 -16.25 9.04 -22.60
N ASN A 528 -16.76 7.84 -22.29
CA ASN A 528 -16.37 7.06 -21.11
C ASN A 528 -16.07 5.61 -21.56
N LYS A 529 -14.96 5.04 -21.10
CA LYS A 529 -14.55 3.66 -21.47
C LYS A 529 -14.08 2.82 -20.30
N GLU A 530 -14.36 1.52 -20.35
CA GLU A 530 -13.80 0.51 -19.44
C GLU A 530 -13.17 -0.63 -20.26
N SER A 531 -11.94 -1.01 -19.91
CA SER A 531 -11.20 -2.11 -20.56
C SER A 531 -10.99 -3.27 -19.60
N PHE A 532 -11.35 -4.48 -20.03
CA PHE A 532 -11.13 -5.73 -19.29
C PHE A 532 -9.78 -6.39 -19.58
N ALA A 533 -9.08 -5.96 -20.64
CA ALA A 533 -7.76 -6.45 -20.98
C ALA A 533 -6.67 -5.63 -20.28
N GLY A 534 -5.61 -6.29 -19.81
CA GLY A 534 -4.34 -5.64 -19.49
C GLY A 534 -3.78 -4.97 -20.75
N ALA A 535 -3.00 -3.90 -20.61
CA ALA A 535 -2.47 -3.18 -21.77
C ALA A 535 -1.64 -4.12 -22.65
N THR A 536 -1.92 -4.16 -23.95
CA THR A 536 -1.14 -4.95 -24.91
C THR A 536 0.25 -4.34 -25.06
N VAL A 537 1.29 -5.14 -24.80
CA VAL A 537 2.68 -4.78 -25.11
C VAL A 537 2.81 -4.68 -26.63
N ASP A 538 3.35 -3.56 -27.11
CA ASP A 538 3.54 -3.29 -28.53
C ASP A 538 4.53 -4.28 -29.17
N LYS A 539 4.04 -5.12 -30.10
CA LYS A 539 4.83 -6.15 -30.79
C LYS A 539 5.94 -5.58 -31.69
N HIS A 540 5.91 -4.27 -31.97
CA HIS A 540 6.95 -3.58 -32.73
C HIS A 540 8.00 -2.90 -31.85
N ALA A 541 7.90 -3.03 -30.52
CA ALA A 541 8.86 -2.45 -29.60
C ALA A 541 10.26 -3.08 -29.75
N LYS A 542 11.32 -2.29 -29.59
CA LYS A 542 12.68 -2.82 -29.63
C LYS A 542 12.99 -3.66 -28.38
N PRO A 543 13.71 -4.78 -28.51
CA PRO A 543 14.26 -5.49 -27.36
C PRO A 543 15.35 -4.66 -26.69
N PHE A 544 15.58 -4.87 -25.40
CA PHE A 544 16.64 -4.20 -24.63
C PHE A 544 17.09 -5.09 -23.46
N GLN A 545 18.23 -4.76 -22.88
CA GLN A 545 18.78 -5.46 -21.72
C GLN A 545 18.41 -4.75 -20.42
N LEU A 546 18.05 -5.54 -19.42
CA LEU A 546 17.70 -5.07 -18.09
C LEU A 546 18.67 -5.65 -17.06
N SER A 547 19.25 -4.81 -16.22
CA SER A 547 20.03 -5.22 -15.05
C SER A 547 19.37 -4.75 -13.76
N ILE A 548 19.59 -5.49 -12.68
CA ILE A 548 19.14 -5.11 -11.33
C ILE A 548 20.37 -4.78 -10.52
N LYS A 549 20.45 -3.54 -10.03
CA LYS A 549 21.56 -3.06 -9.22
C LYS A 549 21.82 -3.98 -8.03
N GLY A 550 23.05 -4.47 -7.92
CA GLY A 550 23.46 -5.42 -6.87
C GLY A 550 23.29 -6.90 -7.26
N ARG A 551 22.92 -7.20 -8.51
CA ARG A 551 22.96 -8.56 -9.08
C ARG A 551 23.85 -8.57 -10.32
N ASP A 552 24.53 -9.69 -10.53
CA ASP A 552 25.41 -9.89 -11.70
C ASP A 552 24.63 -10.36 -12.95
N GLN A 553 23.32 -10.60 -12.81
CA GLN A 553 22.47 -11.13 -13.88
C GLN A 553 21.87 -10.01 -14.73
N VAL A 554 21.93 -10.20 -16.06
CA VAL A 554 21.29 -9.35 -17.06
C VAL A 554 20.15 -10.13 -17.72
N PHE A 555 19.01 -9.48 -17.91
CA PHE A 555 17.80 -10.05 -18.48
C PHE A 555 17.52 -9.45 -19.86
N ASP A 556 17.31 -10.30 -20.85
CA ASP A 556 16.87 -9.84 -22.17
C ASP A 556 15.36 -9.62 -22.15
N ILE A 557 14.92 -8.38 -22.43
CA ILE A 557 13.51 -8.01 -22.51
C ILE A 557 13.07 -8.01 -23.97
N PRO A 558 12.38 -9.06 -24.45
CA PRO A 558 11.96 -9.14 -25.85
C PRO A 558 10.86 -8.12 -26.16
N ALA A 559 10.59 -7.92 -27.44
CA ALA A 559 9.58 -6.97 -27.94
C ALA A 559 8.17 -7.25 -27.39
N ASP A 560 7.83 -8.52 -27.22
CA ASP A 560 6.50 -9.05 -26.92
C ASP A 560 6.22 -9.28 -25.43
N LYS A 561 7.19 -9.03 -24.55
CA LYS A 561 7.02 -9.18 -23.08
C LYS A 561 7.29 -7.88 -22.33
N SER A 562 6.60 -7.69 -21.21
CA SER A 562 6.89 -6.63 -20.25
C SER A 562 8.06 -7.01 -19.33
N ILE A 563 8.65 -6.01 -18.66
CA ILE A 563 9.72 -6.23 -17.68
C ILE A 563 9.22 -7.14 -16.54
N VAL A 564 7.98 -6.93 -16.07
CA VAL A 564 7.38 -7.78 -15.02
C VAL A 564 7.28 -9.24 -15.47
N GLN A 565 6.90 -9.50 -16.72
CA GLN A 565 6.77 -10.87 -17.22
C GLN A 565 8.11 -11.59 -17.26
N VAL A 566 9.15 -10.93 -17.78
CA VAL A 566 10.50 -11.52 -17.85
C VAL A 566 11.06 -11.74 -16.45
N LEU A 567 10.99 -10.74 -15.57
CA LEU A 567 11.52 -10.90 -14.21
C LEU A 567 10.79 -12.00 -13.42
N LYS A 568 9.48 -12.15 -13.64
CA LYS A 568 8.71 -13.24 -13.04
C LYS A 568 9.14 -14.63 -13.52
N GLU A 569 9.52 -14.78 -14.80
CA GLU A 569 10.07 -16.03 -15.34
C GLU A 569 11.41 -16.40 -14.68
N HIS A 570 12.11 -15.41 -14.14
CA HIS A 570 13.33 -15.57 -13.37
C HIS A 570 13.11 -15.47 -11.85
N GLU A 571 11.88 -15.68 -11.38
CA GLU A 571 11.50 -15.71 -9.96
C GLU A 571 11.79 -14.40 -9.21
N ILE A 572 11.88 -13.28 -9.93
CA ILE A 572 12.08 -11.94 -9.38
C ILE A 572 10.74 -11.21 -9.38
N PHE A 573 10.22 -10.98 -8.19
CA PHE A 573 8.90 -10.40 -8.00
C PHE A 573 8.93 -8.87 -7.98
N ILE A 574 8.03 -8.26 -8.76
CA ILE A 574 7.67 -6.84 -8.67
C ILE A 574 6.17 -6.77 -8.32
N PRO A 575 5.76 -5.98 -7.31
CA PRO A 575 4.36 -5.80 -6.98
C PRO A 575 3.55 -5.29 -8.18
N VAL A 576 2.53 -6.03 -8.63
CA VAL A 576 1.65 -5.60 -9.72
C VAL A 576 0.18 -5.68 -9.30
N SER A 577 -0.66 -4.83 -9.92
CA SER A 577 -2.12 -4.83 -9.69
C SER A 577 -2.87 -4.65 -11.01
N CYS A 578 -2.85 -3.44 -11.59
CA CYS A 578 -3.61 -3.16 -12.82
C CYS A 578 -2.97 -3.70 -14.11
N GLU A 579 -1.64 -3.90 -14.10
CA GLU A 579 -0.83 -4.26 -15.27
C GLU A 579 -1.10 -3.41 -16.55
N ASN A 580 -1.56 -2.17 -16.38
CA ASN A 580 -1.90 -1.27 -17.49
C ASN A 580 -1.43 0.19 -17.24
N GLY A 581 -0.52 0.39 -16.28
CA GLY A 581 0.11 1.70 -16.03
C GLY A 581 -0.76 2.75 -15.32
N VAL A 582 -1.92 2.40 -14.77
CA VAL A 582 -2.83 3.38 -14.14
C VAL A 582 -2.74 3.42 -12.60
N CYS A 583 -2.32 2.33 -11.94
CA CYS A 583 -2.38 2.23 -10.48
C CYS A 583 -1.08 2.60 -9.74
N GLY A 584 0.07 2.51 -10.43
CA GLY A 584 1.40 2.81 -9.88
C GLY A 584 1.97 1.79 -8.89
N THR A 585 1.30 0.67 -8.63
CA THR A 585 1.76 -0.38 -7.70
C THR A 585 3.15 -0.92 -8.03
N CYS A 586 3.47 -1.04 -9.31
CA CYS A 586 4.73 -1.62 -9.79
C CYS A 586 5.90 -0.64 -9.85
N LYS A 587 5.75 0.60 -9.37
CA LYS A 587 6.73 1.66 -9.58
C LYS A 587 8.13 1.26 -9.05
N CYS A 588 9.13 1.26 -9.93
CA CYS A 588 10.52 0.94 -9.63
C CYS A 588 11.44 2.14 -9.91
N LYS A 589 12.65 2.13 -9.33
CA LYS A 589 13.66 3.16 -9.58
C LYS A 589 14.56 2.77 -10.74
N VAL A 590 14.91 3.74 -11.57
CA VAL A 590 15.94 3.62 -12.61
C VAL A 590 17.26 4.18 -12.07
N THR A 591 18.32 3.40 -12.20
CA THR A 591 19.68 3.79 -11.80
C THR A 591 20.56 4.10 -13.02
N GLN A 592 20.25 3.54 -14.18
CA GLN A 592 20.91 3.84 -15.46
C GLN A 592 19.97 3.59 -16.65
N GLY A 593 20.11 4.38 -17.73
CA GLY A 593 19.33 4.23 -18.96
C GLY A 593 18.15 5.20 -19.08
N GLU A 594 17.50 5.22 -20.25
CA GLU A 594 16.33 6.07 -20.54
C GLU A 594 15.08 5.21 -20.77
N VAL A 595 13.99 5.63 -20.16
CA VAL A 595 12.70 4.97 -20.07
C VAL A 595 11.75 5.50 -21.15
N ASP A 596 11.06 4.57 -21.82
CA ASP A 596 9.94 4.84 -22.71
C ASP A 596 8.62 4.76 -21.95
N HIS A 597 8.25 5.86 -21.29
CA HIS A 597 7.05 5.94 -20.45
C HIS A 597 5.77 5.72 -21.24
N LYS A 598 4.99 4.71 -20.83
CA LYS A 598 3.65 4.44 -21.36
C LYS A 598 2.55 4.62 -20.32
N ASP A 599 2.92 4.97 -19.10
CA ASP A 599 2.02 5.09 -17.95
C ASP A 599 1.45 6.49 -17.76
N ILE A 600 0.26 6.53 -17.15
CA ILE A 600 -0.48 7.76 -16.85
C ILE A 600 -0.44 8.11 -15.36
N VAL A 601 0.29 7.32 -14.56
CA VAL A 601 0.35 7.47 -13.10
C VAL A 601 1.51 8.33 -12.63
N LEU A 602 2.58 8.43 -13.42
CA LEU A 602 3.65 9.41 -13.23
C LEU A 602 3.29 10.71 -13.95
N ASN A 603 3.59 11.85 -13.31
CA ASN A 603 3.41 13.16 -13.95
C ASN A 603 4.59 13.53 -14.85
N ASP A 604 4.44 14.57 -15.67
CA ASP A 604 5.45 15.01 -16.65
C ASP A 604 6.83 15.29 -16.03
N ASN A 605 6.89 15.85 -14.82
CA ASN A 605 8.15 16.11 -14.13
C ASN A 605 8.81 14.80 -13.67
N GLU A 606 8.03 13.81 -13.25
CA GLU A 606 8.54 12.47 -12.93
C GLU A 606 9.02 11.73 -14.19
N HIS A 607 8.31 11.85 -15.32
CA HIS A 607 8.75 11.32 -16.61
C HIS A 607 10.05 11.98 -17.07
N GLN A 608 10.17 13.31 -16.99
CA GLN A 608 11.38 14.03 -17.40
C GLN A 608 12.60 13.68 -16.56
N LYS A 609 12.41 13.34 -15.27
CA LYS A 609 13.52 12.99 -14.37
C LYS A 609 14.14 11.63 -14.64
N GLN A 610 13.44 10.72 -15.32
CA GLN A 610 13.96 9.40 -15.69
C GLN A 610 14.47 8.57 -14.49
N ARG A 611 13.88 8.78 -13.30
CA ARG A 611 14.28 8.11 -12.05
C ARG A 611 13.31 7.02 -11.59
N LEU A 612 12.09 7.04 -12.10
CA LEU A 612 11.00 6.17 -11.69
C LEU A 612 10.30 5.67 -12.95
N PHE A 613 9.80 4.46 -12.94
CA PHE A 613 9.03 3.91 -14.07
C PHE A 613 8.09 2.80 -13.61
N THR A 614 7.16 2.38 -14.48
CA THR A 614 6.20 1.31 -14.20
C THR A 614 6.46 0.07 -15.09
N PRO A 615 7.20 -0.94 -14.61
CA PRO A 615 7.66 -2.10 -15.40
C PRO A 615 6.55 -2.97 -15.99
N CYS A 616 5.29 -2.79 -15.57
CA CYS A 616 4.17 -3.53 -16.15
C CYS A 616 3.85 -3.12 -17.59
N ILE A 617 4.13 -1.86 -17.98
CA ILE A 617 3.84 -1.39 -19.35
C ILE A 617 4.94 -0.54 -19.98
N THR A 618 5.79 0.08 -19.16
CA THR A 618 6.83 1.01 -19.60
C THR A 618 8.09 0.22 -20.03
N ARG A 619 8.73 0.66 -21.13
CA ARG A 619 9.93 0.02 -21.72
C ARG A 619 11.15 0.93 -21.60
N ALA A 620 12.26 0.58 -22.27
CA ALA A 620 13.43 1.45 -22.41
C ALA A 620 13.49 2.06 -23.81
N LYS A 621 13.96 3.31 -23.90
CA LYS A 621 14.42 3.93 -25.16
C LYS A 621 15.87 3.55 -25.46
N SER A 622 16.67 3.34 -24.42
CA SER A 622 18.05 2.86 -24.50
C SER A 622 18.12 1.34 -24.69
N GLU A 623 19.23 0.84 -25.23
CA GLU A 623 19.50 -0.61 -25.37
C GLU A 623 19.72 -1.31 -24.03
N TYR A 624 20.03 -0.54 -22.98
CA TYR A 624 20.28 -1.01 -21.62
C TYR A 624 19.54 -0.16 -20.60
N LEU A 625 18.96 -0.81 -19.59
CA LEU A 625 18.31 -0.19 -18.44
C LEU A 625 18.79 -0.88 -17.16
N GLU A 626 19.26 -0.11 -16.17
CA GLU A 626 19.54 -0.62 -14.83
C GLU A 626 18.50 -0.09 -13.85
N ILE A 627 17.98 -0.98 -13.02
CA ILE A 627 16.92 -0.67 -12.05
C ILE A 627 17.35 -1.05 -10.63
N SER A 628 16.75 -0.39 -9.64
CA SER A 628 16.84 -0.79 -8.24
C SER A 628 15.48 -1.30 -7.78
N LEU A 629 15.45 -2.55 -7.34
CA LEU A 629 14.28 -3.17 -6.71
C LEU A 629 14.28 -2.91 -5.20
#